data_AF-A0A5C7VXQ4-F1
#
_entry.id   AF-A0A5C7VXQ4-F1
#
_cell.length_a   1.000
_cell.length_b   1.000
_cell.length_c   1.000
_cell.angle_alpha   90.00
_cell.angle_beta   90.00
_cell.angle_gamma   90.00
#
_symmetry.space_group_name_H-M   'P 1'
#
loop_
_entity.id
_entity.type
_entity.pdbx_description
1 polymer ?
#
loop_
_entity_poly.entity_id
_entity_poly.type
_entity_poly.pdbx_seq_one_letter_code
_entity_poly.pdbx_strand_id
1 'polypeptide(L)'
;MISDNSSPLLIGWDVGAWNCDKNPSSRDALVVLDSQRKLVGKPWRGSLRRLINQSADTDDFLSRLLALCELEDHGQSAPVVLAIDTPLGFSQGFIDLLVNGHAATGTIDRSSENPYLFRQTERLLFERGLSPLSALKDMIGSQATKGMHVLARFAPQIETCGVWTDGARLRAIEAYPSACKRSATMAELHQEFGIRGQAGGELPEGFHHGDQLDALTCALIAWLFHFQPEKLLHPELNAPIKEGWIFAPVDGLGASK
;
A
#
# COMPACT_ATOMS: atom_id res chain seq x y z
N MET A 1 16.34 -9.38 29.68
CA MET A 1 15.17 -8.49 29.75
C MET A 1 15.49 -7.28 28.89
N ILE A 2 15.00 -7.25 27.65
CA ILE A 2 15.01 -6.05 26.81
C ILE A 2 13.55 -5.63 26.73
N SER A 3 13.17 -4.73 27.62
CA SER A 3 11.95 -3.95 27.49
C SER A 3 12.26 -2.79 26.56
N ASP A 4 12.05 -2.98 25.25
CA ASP A 4 11.88 -1.84 24.35
C ASP A 4 10.49 -1.97 23.74
N ASN A 5 9.48 -1.67 24.57
CA ASN A 5 8.08 -1.82 24.23
C ASN A 5 7.59 -0.54 23.55
N SER A 6 8.30 -0.11 22.50
CA SER A 6 7.85 1.00 21.68
C SER A 6 6.73 0.50 20.77
N SER A 7 5.52 1.03 20.98
CA SER A 7 4.34 0.65 20.20
C SER A 7 4.55 0.92 18.72
N PRO A 8 4.10 0.03 17.82
CA PRO A 8 4.29 0.19 16.39
C PRO A 8 3.52 1.42 15.85
N LEU A 9 4.07 2.01 14.78
CA LEU A 9 3.38 3.00 13.96
C LEU A 9 2.91 2.36 12.66
N LEU A 10 1.68 2.65 12.28
CA LEU A 10 1.01 2.08 11.11
C LEU A 10 0.72 3.24 10.15
N ILE A 11 1.49 3.31 9.08
CA ILE A 11 1.44 4.39 8.10
C ILE A 11 0.72 3.88 6.86
N GLY A 12 -0.26 4.65 6.39
CA GLY A 12 -0.87 4.46 5.09
C GLY A 12 -0.45 5.56 4.13
N TRP A 13 -0.14 5.18 2.89
CA TRP A 13 0.27 6.08 1.83
C TRP A 13 -0.56 5.85 0.57
N ASP A 14 -1.41 6.84 0.22
CA ASP A 14 -1.97 6.95 -1.14
C ASP A 14 -0.97 7.63 -2.07
N VAL A 15 -0.61 6.97 -3.17
CA VAL A 15 0.55 7.33 -3.99
C VAL A 15 0.18 8.27 -5.12
N GLY A 16 0.73 9.49 -5.06
CA GLY A 16 0.73 10.41 -6.19
C GLY A 16 1.86 10.11 -7.17
N ALA A 17 1.68 10.49 -8.45
CA ALA A 17 2.75 10.45 -9.45
C ALA A 17 3.99 11.24 -9.00
N TRP A 18 5.14 11.03 -9.65
CA TRP A 18 6.41 11.71 -9.28
C TRP A 18 6.29 13.23 -9.21
N ASN A 19 5.56 13.86 -10.13
CA ASN A 19 5.43 15.31 -10.24
C ASN A 19 4.00 15.78 -9.91
N CYS A 20 3.36 15.19 -8.90
CA CYS A 20 1.99 15.51 -8.49
C CYS A 20 1.82 16.88 -7.81
N ASP A 21 2.88 17.69 -7.70
CA ASP A 21 2.88 18.99 -7.00
C ASP A 21 1.75 19.93 -7.44
N LYS A 22 1.40 19.88 -8.74
CA LYS A 22 0.38 20.73 -9.38
C LYS A 22 -0.88 19.95 -9.79
N ASN A 23 -0.98 18.67 -9.46
CA ASN A 23 -2.14 17.87 -9.81
C ASN A 23 -3.19 17.99 -8.69
N PRO A 24 -4.33 18.67 -8.91
CA PRO A 24 -5.33 18.80 -7.87
C PRO A 24 -6.05 17.48 -7.58
N SER A 25 -6.14 16.56 -8.54
CA SER A 25 -6.97 15.36 -8.45
C SER A 25 -6.27 14.12 -7.88
N SER A 26 -4.94 14.09 -7.90
CA SER A 26 -4.17 12.96 -7.36
C SER A 26 -2.80 13.43 -6.88
N ARG A 27 -2.56 13.27 -5.58
CA ARG A 27 -1.33 13.65 -4.88
C ARG A 27 -0.94 12.55 -3.91
N ASP A 28 0.24 12.66 -3.33
CA ASP A 28 0.56 11.78 -2.20
C ASP A 28 -0.29 12.18 -1.00
N ALA A 29 -0.79 11.21 -0.25
CA ALA A 29 -1.39 11.44 1.05
C ALA A 29 -0.89 10.44 2.09
N LEU A 30 -0.77 10.89 3.33
CA LEU A 30 -0.25 10.10 4.45
C LEU A 30 -1.22 10.17 5.63
N VAL A 31 -1.41 9.03 6.28
CA VAL A 31 -2.11 8.89 7.56
C VAL A 31 -1.29 7.99 8.46
N VAL A 32 -1.19 8.33 9.75
CA VAL A 32 -0.43 7.56 10.74
C VAL A 32 -1.37 7.16 11.87
N LEU A 33 -1.37 5.87 12.22
CA LEU A 33 -2.09 5.32 13.36
C LEU A 33 -1.11 4.73 14.37
N ASP A 34 -1.52 4.73 15.64
CA ASP A 34 -0.84 3.98 16.69
C ASP A 34 -1.38 2.54 16.83
N SER A 35 -0.81 1.78 17.76
CA SER A 35 -1.24 0.41 18.10
C SER A 35 -2.72 0.28 18.51
N GLN A 36 -3.33 1.35 19.02
CA GLN A 36 -4.73 1.39 19.45
C GLN A 36 -5.67 1.88 18.33
N ARG A 37 -5.17 1.96 17.08
CA ARG A 37 -5.88 2.52 15.91
C ARG A 37 -6.26 3.98 16.08
N LYS A 38 -5.58 4.74 16.95
CA LYS A 38 -5.83 6.18 17.06
C LYS A 38 -5.01 6.92 16.02
N LEU A 39 -5.64 7.91 15.39
CA LEU A 39 -4.96 8.87 14.53
C LEU A 39 -3.92 9.61 15.37
N VAL A 40 -2.66 9.53 14.94
CA VAL A 40 -1.57 10.30 15.54
C VAL A 40 -1.07 11.32 14.52
N GLY A 41 -0.93 12.57 14.97
CA GLY A 41 -0.61 13.68 14.07
C GLY A 41 -1.80 14.07 13.19
N LYS A 42 -1.51 14.69 12.03
CA LYS A 42 -2.51 15.13 11.05
C LYS A 42 -2.36 14.40 9.71
N PRO A 43 -3.47 14.03 9.05
CA PRO A 43 -3.45 13.55 7.69
C PRO A 43 -2.77 14.58 6.78
N TRP A 44 -1.77 14.14 6.01
CA TRP A 44 -1.01 15.02 5.12
C TRP A 44 -1.37 14.75 3.67
N ARG A 45 -1.29 15.78 2.82
CA ARG A 45 -1.44 15.66 1.37
C ARG A 45 -0.48 16.58 0.63
N GLY A 46 0.32 16.04 -0.28
CA GLY A 46 1.32 16.81 -1.00
C GLY A 46 2.11 16.01 -2.04
N SER A 47 3.39 16.33 -2.17
CA SER A 47 4.32 15.64 -3.07
C SER A 47 5.54 15.17 -2.27
N LEU A 48 5.71 13.85 -2.20
CA LEU A 48 6.83 13.22 -1.50
C LEU A 48 8.12 13.20 -2.31
N ARG A 49 8.11 13.61 -3.59
CA ARG A 49 9.28 13.56 -4.48
C ARG A 49 10.53 14.20 -3.86
N ARG A 50 10.40 15.41 -3.30
CA ARG A 50 11.55 16.10 -2.69
C ARG A 50 12.05 15.36 -1.44
N LEU A 51 11.13 14.95 -0.58
CA LEU A 51 11.44 14.19 0.63
C LEU A 51 12.18 12.88 0.29
N ILE A 52 11.63 12.10 -0.64
CA ILE A 52 12.24 10.84 -1.11
C ILE A 52 13.66 11.10 -1.64
N ASN A 53 13.85 12.12 -2.47
CA ASN A 53 15.17 12.44 -3.04
C ASN A 53 16.19 12.88 -1.98
N GLN A 54 15.73 13.61 -0.95
CA GLN A 54 16.59 14.19 0.07
C GLN A 54 16.87 13.26 1.26
N SER A 55 16.07 12.21 1.44
CA SER A 55 16.25 11.27 2.55
C SER A 55 17.51 10.45 2.34
N ALA A 56 18.40 10.41 3.33
CA ALA A 56 19.67 9.70 3.21
C ALA A 56 19.50 8.18 3.34
N ASP A 57 18.72 7.75 4.33
CA ASP A 57 18.48 6.37 4.72
C ASP A 57 17.04 6.18 5.21
N THR A 58 16.72 4.98 5.71
CA THR A 58 15.38 4.63 6.18
C THR A 58 14.93 5.45 7.38
N ASP A 59 15.81 5.75 8.34
CA ASP A 59 15.43 6.51 9.53
C ASP A 59 15.18 7.98 9.20
N ASP A 60 16.00 8.60 8.35
CA ASP A 60 15.76 9.95 7.84
C ASP A 60 14.46 10.02 7.02
N PHE A 61 14.20 9.01 6.18
CA PHE A 61 12.95 8.90 5.42
C PHE A 61 11.73 8.84 6.33
N LEU A 62 11.73 7.95 7.33
CA LEU A 62 10.63 7.81 8.29
C LEU A 62 10.44 9.07 9.12
N SER A 63 11.53 9.65 9.63
CA SER A 63 11.48 10.88 10.42
C SER A 63 10.87 12.04 9.63
N ARG A 64 11.24 12.19 8.36
CA ARG A 64 10.67 13.22 7.48
C ARG A 64 9.21 12.94 7.13
N LEU A 65 8.82 11.68 6.92
CA LEU A 65 7.42 11.32 6.67
C LEU A 65 6.54 11.69 7.88
N LEU A 66 6.98 11.33 9.09
CA LEU A 66 6.27 11.64 10.33
C LEU A 66 6.17 13.15 10.56
N ALA A 67 7.23 13.91 10.25
CA ALA A 67 7.23 15.36 10.33
C ALA A 67 6.18 16.01 9.40
N LEU A 68 5.88 15.44 8.23
CA LEU A 68 4.80 15.93 7.36
C LEU A 68 3.42 15.79 8.01
N CYS A 69 3.26 14.79 8.88
CA CYS A 69 2.06 14.56 9.68
C CYS A 69 2.10 15.30 11.04
N GLU A 70 3.01 16.26 11.23
CA GLU A 70 3.18 17.01 12.49
C GLU A 70 3.51 16.11 13.70
N LEU A 71 4.22 15.01 13.47
CA LEU A 71 4.73 14.14 14.52
C LEU A 71 6.23 14.39 14.71
N GLU A 72 6.60 14.84 15.91
CA GLU A 72 7.99 14.99 16.33
C GLU A 72 8.46 13.73 17.06
N ASP A 73 9.71 13.33 16.79
CA ASP A 73 10.53 12.43 17.60
C ASP A 73 9.79 11.20 18.17
N HIS A 74 9.26 10.36 17.28
CA HIS A 74 8.81 9.03 17.65
C HIS A 74 10.02 8.10 17.81
N GLY A 75 10.13 7.50 19.01
CA GLY A 75 11.25 6.64 19.41
C GLY A 75 11.86 5.86 18.25
N GLN A 76 13.15 6.09 18.01
CA GLN A 76 13.88 5.60 16.83
C GLN A 76 13.88 4.06 16.70
N SER A 77 13.47 3.34 17.74
CA SER A 77 13.35 1.88 17.75
C SER A 77 11.95 1.34 17.38
N ALA A 78 10.90 2.17 17.33
CA ALA A 78 9.53 1.68 17.19
C ALA A 78 9.30 0.99 15.84
N PRO A 79 8.74 -0.23 15.78
CA PRO A 79 8.43 -0.86 14.50
C PRO A 79 7.47 0.00 13.67
N VAL A 80 7.70 0.07 12.35
CA VAL A 80 6.84 0.79 11.41
C VAL A 80 6.33 -0.16 10.35
N VAL A 81 5.02 -0.15 10.12
CA VAL A 81 4.40 -0.80 8.96
C VAL A 81 3.91 0.29 8.01
N LEU A 82 4.44 0.31 6.79
CA LEU A 82 4.05 1.24 5.73
C LEU A 82 3.23 0.50 4.65
N ALA A 83 1.93 0.75 4.59
CA ALA A 83 1.04 0.25 3.55
C ALA A 83 0.93 1.27 2.41
N ILE A 84 1.20 0.84 1.18
CA ILE A 84 1.38 1.70 0.01
C ILE A 84 0.32 1.38 -1.05
N ASP A 85 -0.49 2.36 -1.47
CA ASP A 85 -1.48 2.22 -2.56
C ASP A 85 -0.85 2.43 -3.93
N THR A 86 -0.05 1.46 -4.36
CA THR A 86 0.41 1.38 -5.74
C THR A 86 0.98 0.01 -6.04
N PRO A 87 0.96 -0.47 -7.30
CA PRO A 87 1.67 -1.70 -7.64
C PRO A 87 3.15 -1.63 -7.25
N LEU A 88 3.60 -2.54 -6.38
CA LEU A 88 4.98 -2.62 -5.89
C LEU A 88 5.82 -3.65 -6.67
N GLY A 89 5.26 -4.21 -7.74
CA GLY A 89 5.94 -5.08 -8.68
C GLY A 89 5.23 -5.13 -10.02
N PHE A 90 5.89 -5.70 -11.02
CA PHE A 90 5.30 -6.02 -12.32
C PHE A 90 5.13 -7.52 -12.47
N SER A 91 4.27 -7.93 -13.40
CA SER A 91 4.07 -9.34 -13.73
C SER A 91 5.36 -9.98 -14.23
N GLN A 92 5.57 -11.24 -13.89
CA GLN A 92 6.72 -12.01 -14.32
C GLN A 92 6.76 -12.13 -15.84
N GLY A 93 5.60 -12.29 -16.49
CA GLY A 93 5.51 -12.31 -17.95
C GLY A 93 6.00 -11.02 -18.60
N PHE A 94 5.70 -9.85 -18.01
CA PHE A 94 6.21 -8.57 -18.52
C PHE A 94 7.72 -8.44 -18.31
N ILE A 95 8.21 -8.84 -17.14
CA ILE A 95 9.64 -8.83 -16.83
C ILE A 95 10.40 -9.74 -17.83
N ASP A 96 9.90 -10.94 -18.08
CA ASP A 96 10.53 -11.88 -19.01
C ASP A 96 10.52 -11.38 -20.46
N LEU A 97 9.42 -10.75 -20.88
CA LEU A 97 9.36 -10.11 -22.19
C LEU A 97 10.40 -9.00 -22.33
N LEU A 98 10.50 -8.12 -21.32
CA LEU A 98 11.41 -6.97 -21.37
C LEU A 98 12.89 -7.36 -21.25
N VAL A 99 13.21 -8.26 -20.33
CA VAL A 99 14.60 -8.58 -19.96
C VAL A 99 15.15 -9.69 -20.85
N ASN A 100 14.34 -10.71 -21.14
CA ASN A 100 14.79 -11.92 -21.84
C ASN A 100 14.28 -11.99 -23.29
N GLY A 101 13.35 -11.12 -23.70
CA GLY A 101 12.73 -11.19 -25.03
C GLY A 101 11.81 -12.41 -25.20
N HIS A 102 11.41 -13.05 -24.11
CA HIS A 102 10.58 -14.25 -24.14
C HIS A 102 9.10 -13.88 -24.18
N ALA A 103 8.42 -14.30 -25.25
CA ALA A 103 6.97 -14.22 -25.33
C ALA A 103 6.33 -15.22 -24.36
N ALA A 104 5.25 -14.81 -23.70
CA ALA A 104 4.41 -15.70 -22.94
C ALA A 104 3.84 -16.81 -23.84
N THR A 105 3.75 -18.01 -23.27
CA THR A 105 3.19 -19.18 -23.94
C THR A 105 1.67 -19.16 -23.86
N GLY A 106 0.98 -19.46 -24.97
CA GLY A 106 -0.48 -19.54 -25.03
C GLY A 106 -1.14 -18.37 -25.76
N THR A 107 -2.47 -18.35 -25.78
CA THR A 107 -3.28 -17.28 -26.36
C THR A 107 -3.61 -16.22 -25.31
N ILE A 108 -3.70 -14.97 -25.73
CA ILE A 108 -4.16 -13.85 -24.88
C ILE A 108 -5.58 -13.52 -25.31
N ASP A 109 -6.56 -14.14 -24.65
CA ASP A 109 -7.97 -14.02 -25.03
C ASP A 109 -8.70 -12.95 -24.20
N ARG A 110 -8.62 -13.03 -22.85
CA ARG A 110 -9.22 -12.03 -21.95
C ARG A 110 -8.17 -11.10 -21.37
N SER A 111 -8.54 -9.84 -21.15
CA SER A 111 -7.63 -8.86 -20.53
C SER A 111 -7.13 -9.34 -19.16
N SER A 112 -7.99 -9.93 -18.33
CA SER A 112 -7.65 -10.44 -16.99
C SER A 112 -6.66 -11.60 -16.99
N GLU A 113 -6.51 -12.29 -18.13
CA GLU A 113 -5.59 -13.42 -18.30
C GLU A 113 -4.26 -12.98 -18.92
N ASN A 114 -4.13 -11.71 -19.31
CA ASN A 114 -2.93 -11.24 -19.98
C ASN A 114 -1.73 -11.28 -19.02
N PRO A 115 -0.73 -12.15 -19.28
CA PRO A 115 0.38 -12.39 -18.36
C PRO A 115 1.36 -11.21 -18.27
N TYR A 116 1.23 -10.23 -19.17
CA TYR A 116 2.02 -8.99 -19.12
C TYR A 116 1.34 -7.93 -18.26
N LEU A 117 0.00 -7.91 -18.17
CA LEU A 117 -0.72 -6.81 -17.54
C LEU A 117 -0.95 -6.99 -16.05
N PHE A 118 -1.23 -8.21 -15.61
CA PHE A 118 -1.69 -8.51 -14.26
C PHE A 118 -0.77 -9.53 -13.59
N ARG A 119 -0.43 -9.32 -12.32
CA ARG A 119 0.33 -10.29 -11.54
C ARG A 119 -0.58 -11.38 -11.00
N GLN A 120 -0.02 -12.39 -10.33
CA GLN A 120 -0.82 -13.45 -9.73
C GLN A 120 -1.88 -12.91 -8.78
N THR A 121 -1.54 -11.91 -7.96
CA THR A 121 -2.51 -11.34 -7.02
C THR A 121 -3.68 -10.67 -7.72
N GLU A 122 -3.46 -9.86 -8.76
CA GLU A 122 -4.57 -9.25 -9.50
C GLU A 122 -5.44 -10.28 -10.21
N ARG A 123 -4.85 -11.35 -10.77
CA ARG A 123 -5.61 -12.44 -11.37
C ARG A 123 -6.52 -13.11 -10.34
N LEU A 124 -6.01 -13.37 -9.14
CA LEU A 124 -6.82 -13.86 -8.02
C LEU A 124 -7.93 -12.86 -7.65
N LEU A 125 -7.66 -11.56 -7.62
CA LEU A 125 -8.70 -10.55 -7.36
C LEU A 125 -9.80 -10.55 -8.45
N PHE A 126 -9.46 -10.79 -9.72
CA PHE A 126 -10.45 -10.98 -10.78
C PHE A 126 -11.35 -12.19 -10.54
N GLU A 127 -10.77 -13.34 -10.15
CA GLU A 127 -11.52 -14.55 -9.80
C GLU A 127 -12.47 -14.31 -8.61
N ARG A 128 -12.09 -13.40 -7.71
CA ARG A 128 -12.89 -12.95 -6.55
C ARG A 128 -13.88 -11.83 -6.89
N GLY A 129 -14.09 -11.54 -8.17
CA GLY A 129 -15.09 -10.59 -8.66
C GLY A 129 -14.73 -9.13 -8.41
N LEU A 130 -13.44 -8.80 -8.37
CA LEU A 130 -12.92 -7.44 -8.45
C LEU A 130 -12.35 -7.17 -9.85
N SER A 131 -12.04 -5.90 -10.12
CA SER A 131 -11.38 -5.47 -11.36
C SER A 131 -10.19 -4.59 -11.02
N PRO A 132 -9.06 -5.16 -10.56
CA PRO A 132 -7.88 -4.39 -10.20
C PRO A 132 -7.30 -3.65 -11.41
N LEU A 133 -6.59 -2.56 -11.14
CA LEU A 133 -5.88 -1.79 -12.17
C LEU A 133 -4.54 -2.46 -12.49
N SER A 134 -4.11 -2.35 -13.75
CA SER A 134 -2.77 -2.73 -14.21
C SER A 134 -1.89 -1.50 -14.32
N ALA A 135 -0.65 -1.60 -13.81
CA ALA A 135 0.37 -0.57 -13.95
C ALA A 135 0.64 -0.14 -15.40
N LEU A 136 0.51 -1.07 -16.34
CA LEU A 136 0.77 -0.85 -17.76
C LEU A 136 -0.46 -0.33 -18.50
N LYS A 137 -1.60 -1.02 -18.35
CA LYS A 137 -2.81 -0.71 -19.10
C LYS A 137 -3.50 0.55 -18.62
N ASP A 138 -3.55 0.77 -17.31
CA ASP A 138 -4.35 1.82 -16.70
C ASP A 138 -3.52 3.08 -16.36
N MET A 139 -2.32 3.19 -16.97
CA MET A 139 -1.44 4.36 -16.92
C MET A 139 -0.97 4.79 -15.51
N ILE A 140 -0.96 3.86 -14.54
CA ILE A 140 -0.48 4.12 -13.17
C ILE A 140 1.01 3.78 -12.97
N GLY A 141 1.78 3.67 -14.05
CA GLY A 141 3.22 3.37 -14.01
C GLY A 141 4.05 4.44 -13.28
N SER A 142 3.59 5.69 -13.23
CA SER A 142 4.30 6.75 -12.49
C SER A 142 4.23 6.52 -10.97
N GLN A 143 3.08 6.10 -10.46
CA GLN A 143 2.87 5.74 -9.07
C GLN A 143 3.64 4.45 -8.75
N ALA A 144 3.52 3.43 -9.60
CA ALA A 144 4.18 2.14 -9.40
C ALA A 144 5.71 2.30 -9.29
N THR A 145 6.32 3.02 -10.23
CA THR A 145 7.78 3.28 -10.19
C THR A 145 8.21 4.09 -8.97
N LYS A 146 7.34 4.95 -8.43
CA LYS A 146 7.62 5.71 -7.21
C LYS A 146 7.59 4.83 -5.96
N GLY A 147 6.55 3.99 -5.82
CA GLY A 147 6.48 3.00 -4.73
C GLY A 147 7.66 2.03 -4.77
N MET A 148 7.93 1.44 -5.94
CA MET A 148 9.08 0.55 -6.14
C MET A 148 10.42 1.24 -5.84
N HIS A 149 10.58 2.52 -6.18
CA HIS A 149 11.78 3.28 -5.86
C HIS A 149 11.95 3.47 -4.34
N VAL A 150 10.87 3.77 -3.62
CA VAL A 150 10.88 3.88 -2.16
C VAL A 150 11.30 2.55 -1.53
N LEU A 151 10.74 1.42 -1.99
CA LEU A 151 11.16 0.10 -1.53
C LEU A 151 12.66 -0.14 -1.77
N ALA A 152 13.13 0.07 -3.00
CA ALA A 152 14.53 -0.17 -3.35
C ALA A 152 15.53 0.69 -2.54
N ARG A 153 15.10 1.87 -2.05
CA ARG A 153 15.95 2.74 -1.23
C ARG A 153 15.86 2.49 0.26
N PHE A 154 14.66 2.25 0.78
CA PHE A 154 14.39 2.29 2.23
C PHE A 154 13.91 0.96 2.81
N ALA A 155 13.51 0.00 1.97
CA ALA A 155 13.12 -1.36 2.37
C ALA A 155 13.58 -2.39 1.32
N PRO A 156 14.91 -2.50 1.03
CA PRO A 156 15.41 -3.23 -0.13
C PRO A 156 15.34 -4.76 0.00
N GLN A 157 15.14 -5.28 1.22
CA GLN A 157 15.10 -6.72 1.47
C GLN A 157 13.67 -7.23 1.30
N ILE A 158 13.51 -8.42 0.75
CA ILE A 158 12.21 -9.10 0.71
C ILE A 158 12.18 -10.10 1.85
N GLU A 159 11.29 -9.89 2.83
CA GLU A 159 11.12 -10.79 3.97
C GLU A 159 10.30 -12.02 3.55
N THR A 160 9.15 -11.77 2.91
CA THR A 160 8.26 -12.77 2.31
C THR A 160 7.61 -12.18 1.06
N CYS A 161 6.89 -12.98 0.27
CA CYS A 161 6.14 -12.46 -0.87
C CYS A 161 5.23 -11.28 -0.43
N GLY A 162 5.40 -10.12 -1.05
CA GLY A 162 4.66 -8.89 -0.73
C GLY A 162 5.07 -8.13 0.52
N VAL A 163 6.13 -8.56 1.23
CA VAL A 163 6.63 -7.84 2.41
C VAL A 163 8.09 -7.46 2.20
N TRP A 164 8.34 -6.16 2.21
CA TRP A 164 9.66 -5.57 2.06
C TRP A 164 10.14 -5.00 3.40
N THR A 165 11.45 -5.01 3.66
CA THR A 165 12.01 -4.52 4.92
C THR A 165 13.40 -3.92 4.75
N ASP A 166 13.80 -3.07 5.70
CA ASP A 166 15.18 -2.64 5.91
C ASP A 166 16.00 -3.68 6.71
N GLY A 167 15.34 -4.71 7.26
CA GLY A 167 15.94 -5.69 8.18
C GLY A 167 16.08 -5.15 9.61
N ALA A 168 15.50 -3.98 9.89
CA ALA A 168 15.49 -3.33 11.19
C ALA A 168 14.05 -3.02 11.61
N ARG A 169 13.55 -1.79 11.38
CA ARG A 169 12.25 -1.35 11.93
C ARG A 169 11.15 -1.19 10.89
N LEU A 170 11.48 -1.06 9.59
CA LEU A 170 10.49 -0.83 8.55
C LEU A 170 10.04 -2.14 7.92
N ARG A 171 8.72 -2.35 7.86
CA ARG A 171 8.07 -3.30 6.95
C ARG A 171 7.16 -2.53 6.02
N ALA A 172 7.28 -2.73 4.72
CA ALA A 172 6.41 -2.15 3.72
C ALA A 172 5.58 -3.24 3.03
N ILE A 173 4.32 -2.93 2.77
CA ILE A 173 3.36 -3.82 2.12
C ILE A 173 2.55 -3.06 1.06
N GLU A 174 2.03 -3.79 0.09
CA GLU A 174 1.08 -3.21 -0.87
C GLU A 174 -0.34 -3.25 -0.33
N ALA A 175 -1.02 -2.12 -0.36
CA ALA A 175 -2.43 -1.97 -0.07
C ALA A 175 -3.22 -1.70 -1.35
N TYR A 176 -4.53 -1.95 -1.29
CA TYR A 176 -5.43 -1.60 -2.39
C TYR A 176 -6.81 -1.18 -1.84
N PRO A 177 -7.00 0.10 -1.50
CA PRO A 177 -8.22 0.63 -0.87
C PRO A 177 -9.51 0.25 -1.60
N SER A 178 -9.48 0.19 -2.93
CA SER A 178 -10.65 -0.20 -3.73
C SER A 178 -11.13 -1.63 -3.46
N ALA A 179 -10.27 -2.57 -3.07
CA ALA A 179 -10.69 -3.92 -2.67
C ALA A 179 -11.39 -3.96 -1.30
N CYS A 180 -11.26 -2.89 -0.49
CA CYS A 180 -11.82 -2.84 0.85
C CYS A 180 -13.29 -2.36 0.87
N LYS A 181 -13.80 -1.86 -0.26
CA LYS A 181 -15.12 -1.19 -0.32
C LYS A 181 -16.31 -2.08 0.07
N ARG A 182 -16.17 -3.40 -0.08
CA ARG A 182 -17.20 -4.39 0.25
C ARG A 182 -16.96 -5.09 1.60
N SER A 183 -15.87 -4.78 2.30
CA SER A 183 -15.48 -5.44 3.53
C SER A 183 -16.27 -4.91 4.72
N ALA A 184 -16.92 -5.80 5.47
CA ALA A 184 -17.59 -5.44 6.72
C ALA A 184 -16.55 -5.06 7.79
N THR A 185 -15.44 -5.80 7.85
CA THR A 185 -14.28 -5.50 8.69
C THR A 185 -13.79 -4.07 8.47
N MET A 186 -13.57 -3.68 7.20
CA MET A 186 -13.13 -2.31 6.91
C MET A 186 -14.22 -1.28 7.24
N ALA A 187 -15.49 -1.59 6.98
CA ALA A 187 -16.59 -0.70 7.35
C ALA A 187 -16.65 -0.43 8.86
N GLU A 188 -16.45 -1.45 9.70
CA GLU A 188 -16.37 -1.32 11.17
C GLU A 188 -15.18 -0.47 11.60
N LEU A 189 -13.99 -0.71 11.03
CA LEU A 189 -12.80 0.07 11.34
C LEU A 189 -12.96 1.55 10.98
N HIS A 190 -13.58 1.86 9.84
CA HIS A 190 -13.85 3.23 9.40
C HIS A 190 -14.86 3.97 10.31
N GLN A 191 -15.78 3.26 10.97
CA GLN A 191 -16.76 3.89 11.88
C GLN A 191 -16.09 4.56 13.08
N GLU A 192 -14.94 4.03 13.56
CA GLU A 192 -14.17 4.63 14.66
C GLU A 192 -13.67 6.05 14.32
N PHE A 193 -13.60 6.40 13.03
CA PHE A 193 -13.19 7.71 12.51
C PHE A 193 -14.40 8.55 12.05
N GLY A 194 -15.62 8.14 12.38
CA GLY A 194 -16.84 8.86 12.00
C GLY A 194 -17.22 8.73 10.53
N ILE A 195 -16.55 7.85 9.76
CA ILE A 195 -16.88 7.60 8.36
C ILE A 195 -18.14 6.74 8.30
N ARG A 196 -19.23 7.30 7.79
CA ARG A 196 -20.50 6.60 7.59
C ARG A 196 -20.68 6.24 6.11
N GLY A 197 -20.57 4.95 5.80
CA GLY A 197 -20.82 4.43 4.46
C GLY A 197 -19.65 4.58 3.48
N GLN A 198 -19.86 4.06 2.27
CA GLN A 198 -18.87 3.98 1.19
C GLN A 198 -19.28 4.98 0.10
N ALA A 199 -18.57 6.11 0.01
CA ALA A 199 -18.71 7.21 -0.96
C ALA A 199 -19.77 8.30 -0.69
N GLY A 200 -19.31 9.56 -0.67
CA GLY A 200 -20.14 10.77 -0.83
C GLY A 200 -20.61 11.48 0.44
N GLY A 201 -20.27 10.97 1.63
CA GLY A 201 -20.53 11.65 2.90
C GLY A 201 -19.53 12.79 3.18
N GLU A 202 -19.83 13.61 4.19
CA GLU A 202 -18.86 14.56 4.73
C GLU A 202 -17.58 13.82 5.15
N LEU A 203 -16.43 14.39 4.80
CA LEU A 203 -15.14 13.86 5.25
C LEU A 203 -15.06 13.96 6.78
N PRO A 204 -14.41 13.00 7.46
CA PRO A 204 -14.12 13.12 8.88
C PRO A 204 -13.39 14.42 9.20
N GLU A 205 -13.52 14.86 10.45
CA GLU A 205 -12.76 15.99 10.94
C GLU A 205 -11.24 15.77 10.72
N GLY A 206 -10.57 16.77 10.15
CA GLY A 206 -9.15 16.70 9.79
C GLY A 206 -8.85 16.09 8.41
N PHE A 207 -9.85 15.55 7.70
CA PHE A 207 -9.72 15.07 6.33
C PHE A 207 -10.31 16.07 5.34
N HIS A 208 -9.59 16.31 4.24
CA HIS A 208 -9.91 17.35 3.27
C HIS A 208 -9.98 16.83 1.82
N HIS A 209 -9.52 15.60 1.56
CA HIS A 209 -9.54 14.99 0.23
C HIS A 209 -9.71 13.46 0.27
N GLY A 210 -10.18 12.89 -0.85
CA GLY A 210 -10.29 11.44 -1.05
C GLY A 210 -8.95 10.70 -0.87
N ASP A 211 -7.86 11.23 -1.41
CA ASP A 211 -6.50 10.70 -1.21
C ASP A 211 -6.17 10.41 0.28
N GLN A 212 -6.62 11.28 1.19
CA GLN A 212 -6.38 11.07 2.63
C GLN A 212 -7.25 9.92 3.19
N LEU A 213 -8.45 9.69 2.65
CA LEU A 213 -9.27 8.53 3.01
C LEU A 213 -8.67 7.22 2.48
N ASP A 214 -8.13 7.23 1.26
CA ASP A 214 -7.42 6.08 0.70
C ASP A 214 -6.14 5.79 1.51
N ALA A 215 -5.42 6.83 1.94
CA ALA A 215 -4.30 6.71 2.88
C ALA A 215 -4.74 6.17 4.26
N LEU A 216 -5.88 6.61 4.81
CA LEU A 216 -6.43 6.03 6.04
C LEU A 216 -6.75 4.54 5.87
N THR A 217 -7.35 4.17 4.74
CA THR A 217 -7.63 2.77 4.41
C THR A 217 -6.35 1.94 4.36
N CYS A 218 -5.28 2.49 3.77
CA CYS A 218 -3.96 1.87 3.81
C CYS A 218 -3.43 1.71 5.23
N ALA A 219 -3.54 2.73 6.08
CA ALA A 219 -3.09 2.65 7.48
C ALA A 219 -3.86 1.58 8.27
N LEU A 220 -5.16 1.40 7.99
CA LEU A 220 -5.97 0.32 8.55
C LEU A 220 -5.56 -1.06 8.04
N ILE A 221 -5.16 -1.19 6.76
CA ILE A 221 -4.55 -2.41 6.24
C ILE A 221 -3.22 -2.70 6.94
N ALA A 222 -2.36 -1.70 7.16
CA ALA A 222 -1.13 -1.86 7.95
C ALA A 222 -1.42 -2.34 9.37
N TRP A 223 -2.46 -1.80 10.01
CA TRP A 223 -2.90 -2.25 11.33
C TRP A 223 -3.40 -3.70 11.32
N LEU A 224 -4.26 -4.06 10.35
CA LEU A 224 -4.71 -5.45 10.18
C LEU A 224 -3.54 -6.40 9.92
N PHE A 225 -2.60 -6.02 9.07
CA PHE A 225 -1.41 -6.81 8.78
C PHE A 225 -0.59 -7.09 10.05
N HIS A 226 -0.47 -6.11 10.93
CA HIS A 226 0.30 -6.26 12.17
C HIS A 226 -0.46 -7.03 13.26
N PHE A 227 -1.74 -6.74 13.49
CA PHE A 227 -2.48 -7.23 14.67
C PHE A 227 -3.50 -8.33 14.37
N GLN A 228 -4.02 -8.41 13.14
CA GLN A 228 -5.06 -9.35 12.73
C GLN A 228 -4.78 -9.88 11.31
N PRO A 229 -3.57 -10.44 11.06
CA PRO A 229 -3.16 -10.83 9.72
C PRO A 229 -4.15 -11.82 9.10
N GLU A 230 -4.80 -12.68 9.88
CA GLU A 230 -5.79 -13.65 9.41
C GLU A 230 -7.00 -13.04 8.69
N LYS A 231 -7.26 -11.74 8.88
CA LYS A 231 -8.33 -11.03 8.17
C LYS A 231 -7.92 -10.56 6.77
N LEU A 232 -6.64 -10.67 6.42
CA LEU A 232 -6.12 -10.27 5.12
C LEU A 232 -5.85 -11.48 4.23
N LEU A 233 -6.00 -11.27 2.93
CA LEU A 233 -5.60 -12.22 1.92
C LEU A 233 -4.07 -12.33 1.90
N HIS A 234 -3.55 -13.54 2.09
CA HIS A 234 -2.10 -13.83 2.10
C HIS A 234 -1.62 -14.47 0.80
N PRO A 235 -0.34 -14.28 0.44
CA PRO A 235 0.26 -14.97 -0.70
C PRO A 235 0.15 -16.49 -0.57
N GLU A 236 -0.13 -17.14 -1.70
CA GLU A 236 0.00 -18.59 -1.80
C GLU A 236 1.48 -19.00 -1.74
N LEU A 237 1.76 -20.25 -1.33
CA LEU A 237 3.14 -20.75 -1.15
C LEU A 237 4.01 -20.65 -2.41
N ASN A 238 3.39 -20.65 -3.59
CA ASN A 238 4.05 -20.59 -4.90
C ASN A 238 3.96 -19.21 -5.56
N ALA A 239 3.44 -18.18 -4.87
CA ALA A 239 3.34 -16.84 -5.42
C ALA A 239 4.74 -16.30 -5.80
N PRO A 240 4.95 -15.78 -7.02
CA PRO A 240 6.21 -15.20 -7.43
C PRO A 240 6.63 -14.06 -6.49
N ILE A 241 7.68 -14.29 -5.72
CA ILE A 241 8.17 -13.35 -4.69
C ILE A 241 8.38 -11.93 -5.27
N LYS A 242 8.86 -11.84 -6.52
CA LYS A 242 9.18 -10.57 -7.20
C LYS A 242 7.96 -9.83 -7.75
N GLU A 243 6.81 -10.49 -7.90
CA GLU A 243 5.59 -9.81 -8.33
C GLU A 243 5.02 -8.94 -7.18
N GLY A 244 5.29 -9.31 -5.93
CA GLY A 244 4.66 -8.67 -4.76
C GLY A 244 3.25 -9.20 -4.50
N TRP A 245 2.57 -8.62 -3.51
CA TRP A 245 1.25 -9.07 -3.08
C TRP A 245 0.40 -7.92 -2.54
N ILE A 246 -0.85 -7.84 -3.01
CA ILE A 246 -1.88 -6.93 -2.50
C ILE A 246 -2.51 -7.55 -1.24
N PHE A 247 -2.33 -6.89 -0.10
CA PHE A 247 -3.04 -7.24 1.13
C PHE A 247 -4.42 -6.58 1.16
N ALA A 248 -5.47 -7.39 1.11
CA ALA A 248 -6.86 -6.94 1.12
C ALA A 248 -7.72 -7.77 2.10
N PRO A 249 -8.75 -7.20 2.74
CA PRO A 249 -9.63 -7.94 3.64
C PRO A 249 -10.35 -9.10 2.96
N VAL A 250 -10.29 -10.29 3.55
CA VAL A 250 -10.85 -11.52 2.97
C VAL A 250 -12.38 -11.46 2.83
N ASP A 251 -13.05 -10.74 3.72
CA ASP A 251 -14.51 -10.58 3.75
C ASP A 251 -15.05 -9.57 2.72
N GLY A 252 -14.17 -8.79 2.06
CA GLY A 252 -14.51 -7.93 0.93
C GLY A 252 -14.46 -8.64 -0.44
N LEU A 253 -13.95 -9.87 -0.46
CA LEU A 253 -13.74 -10.67 -1.65
C LEU A 253 -14.92 -11.62 -1.87
N GLY A 254 -15.34 -11.80 -3.13
CA GLY A 254 -16.35 -12.80 -3.45
C GLY A 254 -15.83 -14.23 -3.24
N ALA A 255 -16.73 -15.21 -3.26
CA ALA A 255 -16.32 -16.60 -3.44
C ALA A 255 -15.52 -16.73 -4.75
N SER A 256 -14.51 -17.61 -4.76
CA SER A 256 -13.79 -17.95 -5.99
C SER A 256 -14.80 -18.53 -7.00
N LYS A 257 -14.75 -18.03 -8.23
CA LYS A 257 -15.65 -18.43 -9.32
C LYS A 257 -15.17 -19.68 -10.03
#